data_AF-A0A846W811-F1
#
_entry.id   AF-A0A846W811-F1
#
_cell.length_a   1.000
_cell.length_b   1.000
_cell.length_c   1.000
_cell.angle_alpha   90.00
_cell.angle_beta   90.00
_cell.angle_gamma   90.00
#
_symmetry.space_group_name_H-M   'P 1'
#
loop_
_entity.id
_entity.type
_entity.pdbx_description
1 polymer ?
#
loop_
_entity_poly.entity_id
_entity_poly.type
_entity_poly.pdbx_seq_one_letter_code
_entity_poly.pdbx_strand_id
1 'polypeptide(L)'
;MRRWLEDDVIAHGRLPLLCFLLGFILGFVVIRVSVRLIRAQVKWWPGNLKAGDTHIHHMVFGVITVLLSGIGLIATAEDSTQVTSSVLAAFFGIGAALVLDEFALIFYLRDVYWEEQGRTSVDAVFVALAVTGLLLLGVQPATFLDYDDFRESAGVGVRVGIVVTVAINLVLAAVVIAKGKIWTGLFGMFFTPLLLVGAIRLSRPGAPWARWRYGHRPKTMSRAIARERRYRRPVIRAKIFIQDLIAGKPDVEHARTAAEVELRRKVVAAPSAPPPHPHLLPRRRAEAGPGKPSEE
;
A
#
# COMPACT_ATOMS: atom_id res chain seq x y z
N MET A 1 27.76 -13.17 -1.06
CA MET A 1 27.38 -12.10 -0.12
C MET A 1 28.34 -10.92 -0.18
N ARG A 2 29.65 -11.10 0.07
CA ARG A 2 30.66 -10.02 -0.06
C ARG A 2 30.70 -9.40 -1.47
N ARG A 3 30.78 -10.22 -2.53
CA ARG A 3 30.76 -9.74 -3.93
C ARG A 3 29.50 -8.94 -4.28
N TRP A 4 28.31 -9.45 -3.97
CA TRP A 4 27.05 -8.68 -4.16
C TRP A 4 27.04 -7.33 -3.40
N LEU A 5 27.57 -7.30 -2.16
CA LEU A 5 27.63 -6.06 -1.39
C LEU A 5 28.61 -5.05 -2.01
N GLU A 6 29.79 -5.51 -2.42
CA GLU A 6 30.83 -4.68 -3.03
C GLU A 6 30.45 -4.23 -4.45
N ASP A 7 29.99 -5.15 -5.30
CA ASP A 7 29.78 -4.97 -6.74
C ASP A 7 28.38 -4.42 -7.09
N ASP A 8 27.32 -4.83 -6.40
CA ASP A 8 25.94 -4.44 -6.75
C ASP A 8 25.37 -3.34 -5.86
N VAL A 9 25.81 -3.22 -4.61
CA VAL A 9 25.26 -2.26 -3.63
C VAL A 9 26.15 -1.05 -3.46
N ILE A 10 27.42 -1.26 -3.12
CA ILE A 10 28.36 -0.16 -2.85
C ILE A 10 28.73 0.54 -4.16
N ALA A 11 29.10 -0.22 -5.20
CA ALA A 11 29.51 0.34 -6.48
C ALA A 11 28.38 1.09 -7.22
N HIS A 12 27.12 0.71 -7.02
CA HIS A 12 25.96 1.40 -7.60
C HIS A 12 25.38 2.51 -6.71
N GLY A 13 26.07 2.89 -5.63
CA GLY A 13 25.64 3.98 -4.74
C GLY A 13 24.40 3.66 -3.89
N ARG A 14 24.01 2.39 -3.76
CA ARG A 14 22.79 1.96 -3.07
C ARG A 14 22.98 1.71 -1.56
N LEU A 15 24.20 1.94 -1.05
CA LEU A 15 24.51 1.75 0.37
C LEU A 15 23.57 2.53 1.31
N PRO A 16 23.22 3.81 1.06
CA PRO A 16 22.29 4.51 1.92
C PRO A 16 20.90 3.88 1.96
N LEU A 17 20.41 3.39 0.82
CA LEU A 17 19.13 2.68 0.74
C LEU A 17 19.16 1.35 1.52
N LEU A 18 20.30 0.66 1.53
CA LEU A 18 20.47 -0.58 2.30
C LEU A 18 20.47 -0.27 3.80
N CYS A 19 21.19 0.78 4.20
CA CYS A 19 21.21 1.24 5.58
C CYS A 19 19.83 1.70 6.06
N PHE A 20 19.06 2.39 5.21
CA PHE A 20 17.65 2.68 5.47
C PHE A 20 16.84 1.42 5.72
N LEU A 21 16.95 0.39 4.84
CA LEU A 21 16.21 -0.86 5.01
C LEU A 21 16.57 -1.57 6.32
N LEU A 22 17.86 -1.66 6.64
CA LEU A 22 18.35 -2.30 7.86
C LEU A 22 17.90 -1.54 9.10
N GLY A 23 18.01 -0.21 9.09
CA GLY A 23 17.52 0.65 10.17
C GLY A 23 16.02 0.50 10.37
N PHE A 24 15.24 0.42 9.29
CA PHE A 24 13.81 0.20 9.32
C PHE A 24 13.44 -1.16 9.95
N ILE A 25 14.06 -2.25 9.49
CA ILE A 25 13.85 -3.60 10.06
C ILE A 25 14.19 -3.60 11.55
N LEU A 26 15.37 -3.07 11.90
CA LEU A 26 15.84 -3.03 13.28
C LEU A 26 14.89 -2.23 14.17
N GLY A 27 14.52 -1.01 13.76
CA GLY A 27 13.59 -0.15 14.49
C GLY A 27 12.25 -0.83 14.73
N PHE A 28 11.69 -1.48 13.70
CA PHE A 28 10.42 -2.20 13.80
C PHE A 28 10.48 -3.40 14.75
N VAL A 29 11.54 -4.22 14.66
CA VAL A 29 11.71 -5.37 15.55
C VAL A 29 11.90 -4.92 16.99
N VAL A 30 12.75 -3.91 17.23
CA VAL A 30 13.02 -3.39 18.57
C VAL A 30 11.73 -2.85 19.20
N ILE A 31 10.94 -2.06 18.48
CA ILE A 31 9.71 -1.49 19.04
C ILE A 31 8.64 -2.56 19.28
N ARG A 32 8.55 -3.57 18.42
CA ARG A 32 7.66 -4.72 18.63
C ARG A 32 8.05 -5.52 19.87
N VAL A 33 9.34 -5.75 20.07
CA VAL A 33 9.85 -6.44 21.27
C VAL A 33 9.58 -5.59 22.51
N SER A 34 9.83 -4.29 22.44
CA SER A 34 9.53 -3.32 23.51
C SER A 34 8.07 -3.43 23.99
N VAL A 35 7.12 -3.28 23.05
CA VAL A 35 5.68 -3.32 23.38
C VAL A 35 5.28 -4.69 23.95
N ARG A 36 5.89 -5.78 23.48
CA ARG A 36 5.66 -7.12 24.05
C ARG A 36 6.16 -7.23 25.49
N LEU A 37 7.36 -6.76 25.77
CA LEU A 37 7.94 -6.78 27.12
C LEU A 37 7.11 -5.94 28.09
N ILE A 38 6.65 -4.78 27.65
CA ILE A 38 5.74 -3.91 28.41
C ILE A 38 4.42 -4.62 28.71
N ARG A 39 3.79 -5.26 27.70
CA ARG A 39 2.54 -6.02 27.90
C ARG A 39 2.74 -7.23 28.82
N ALA A 40 3.90 -7.87 28.77
CA ALA A 40 4.28 -8.97 29.65
C ALA A 40 4.68 -8.52 31.06
N GLN A 41 4.60 -7.22 31.39
CA GLN A 41 5.01 -6.64 32.68
C GLN A 41 6.47 -6.97 33.05
N VAL A 42 7.33 -7.17 32.04
CA VAL A 42 8.77 -7.40 32.23
C VAL A 42 9.47 -6.05 32.34
N LYS A 43 10.27 -5.87 33.39
CA LYS A 43 11.12 -4.68 33.52
C LYS A 43 12.17 -4.67 32.40
N TRP A 44 12.07 -3.71 31.49
CA TRP A 44 13.00 -3.50 30.38
C TRP A 44 13.13 -2.00 30.08
N TRP A 45 14.27 -1.54 29.55
CA TRP A 45 14.51 -0.13 29.19
C TRP A 45 14.35 0.07 27.68
N PRO A 46 13.60 1.10 27.18
CA PRO A 46 13.14 2.30 27.91
C PRO A 46 11.83 2.14 28.71
N GLY A 47 11.09 1.04 28.54
CA GLY A 47 9.80 0.83 29.20
C GLY A 47 8.71 1.81 28.76
N ASN A 48 7.67 2.00 29.57
CA ASN A 48 6.63 3.01 29.31
C ASN A 48 7.13 4.41 29.70
N LEU A 49 7.38 5.25 28.69
CA LEU A 49 7.77 6.64 28.89
C LEU A 49 6.52 7.50 29.14
N LYS A 50 6.46 8.13 30.32
CA LYS A 50 5.40 9.07 30.71
C LYS A 50 6.02 10.42 31.06
N ALA A 51 5.41 11.49 30.57
CA ALA A 51 5.69 12.85 31.02
C ALA A 51 4.47 13.34 31.83
N GLY A 52 4.58 13.29 33.16
CA GLY A 52 3.42 13.46 34.04
C GLY A 52 2.37 12.37 33.80
N ASP A 53 1.12 12.78 33.57
CA ASP A 53 0.02 11.86 33.25
C ASP A 53 -0.08 11.50 31.76
N THR A 54 0.74 12.11 30.90
CA THR A 54 0.67 11.91 29.45
C THR A 54 1.59 10.77 29.01
N HIS A 55 1.01 9.75 28.36
CA HIS A 55 1.76 8.67 27.73
C HIS A 55 2.31 9.12 26.37
N ILE A 56 3.63 9.09 26.23
CA ILE A 56 4.29 9.45 24.97
C ILE A 56 4.33 8.22 24.07
N HIS A 57 3.59 8.26 22.97
CA HIS A 57 3.66 7.21 21.96
C HIS A 57 5.03 7.21 21.29
N HIS A 58 5.58 6.02 21.05
CA HIS A 58 6.89 5.88 20.41
C HIS A 58 6.94 6.48 19.00
N MET A 59 5.77 6.62 18.36
CA MET A 59 5.57 7.38 17.12
C MET A 59 6.17 8.80 17.20
N VAL A 60 6.09 9.48 18.36
CA VAL A 60 6.62 10.85 18.54
C VAL A 60 8.14 10.87 18.32
N PHE A 61 8.86 9.92 18.91
CA PHE A 61 10.30 9.77 18.68
C PHE A 61 10.59 9.42 17.21
N GLY A 62 9.71 8.61 16.61
CA GLY A 62 9.77 8.29 15.19
C GLY A 62 9.69 9.53 14.29
N VAL A 63 8.72 10.42 14.54
CA VAL A 63 8.54 11.69 13.81
C VAL A 63 9.78 12.58 13.96
N ILE A 64 10.28 12.77 15.18
CA ILE A 64 11.48 13.59 15.42
C ILE A 64 12.68 13.00 14.68
N THR A 65 12.88 11.69 14.76
CA THR A 65 14.00 11.01 14.09
C THR A 65 13.92 11.15 12.57
N VAL A 66 12.73 10.97 11.98
CA VAL A 66 12.48 11.16 10.54
C VAL A 66 12.78 12.61 10.12
N LEU A 67 12.32 13.60 10.90
CA LEU A 67 12.54 15.01 10.58
C LEU A 67 14.02 15.38 10.66
N LEU A 68 14.71 15.00 11.74
CA LEU A 68 16.14 15.32 11.90
C LEU A 68 17.01 14.65 10.84
N SER A 69 16.77 13.37 10.56
CA SER A 69 17.52 12.64 9.54
C SER A 69 17.18 13.13 8.12
N GLY A 70 15.91 13.44 7.84
CA GLY A 70 15.47 14.01 6.56
C GLY A 70 16.05 15.40 6.30
N ILE A 71 16.03 16.28 7.31
CA ILE A 71 16.70 17.59 7.25
C ILE A 71 18.20 17.39 7.02
N GLY A 72 18.84 16.45 7.72
CA GLY A 72 20.26 16.13 7.50
C GLY A 72 20.55 15.67 6.07
N LEU A 73 19.71 14.80 5.50
CA LEU A 73 19.85 14.33 4.11
C LEU A 73 19.70 15.48 3.12
N ILE A 74 18.76 16.40 3.35
CA ILE A 74 18.55 17.58 2.49
C ILE A 74 19.72 18.55 2.63
N ALA A 75 20.13 18.87 3.86
CA ALA A 75 21.19 19.83 4.15
C ALA A 75 22.56 19.37 3.64
N THR A 76 22.75 18.07 3.44
CA THR A 76 24.01 17.48 2.97
C THR A 76 23.89 16.83 1.59
N ALA A 77 22.82 17.12 0.84
CA ALA A 77 22.50 16.41 -0.40
C ALA A 77 23.62 16.49 -1.46
N GLU A 78 24.34 17.61 -1.54
CA GLU A 78 25.40 17.83 -2.55
C GLU A 78 26.78 17.33 -2.10
N ASP A 79 27.10 17.47 -0.80
CA ASP A 79 28.47 17.25 -0.28
C ASP A 79 28.58 16.05 0.69
N SER A 80 27.50 15.27 0.87
CA SER A 80 27.53 14.16 1.83
C SER A 80 28.47 13.04 1.39
N THR A 81 29.29 12.56 2.33
CA THR A 81 29.98 11.28 2.14
C THR A 81 28.98 10.13 2.08
N GLN A 82 29.35 9.03 1.42
CA GLN A 82 28.52 7.82 1.39
C GLN A 82 28.22 7.28 2.81
N VAL A 83 29.15 7.46 3.75
CA VAL A 83 28.96 7.07 5.15
C VAL A 83 27.92 7.97 5.82
N THR A 84 28.03 9.29 5.67
CA THR A 84 27.10 10.26 6.27
C THR A 84 25.67 10.03 5.78
N SER A 85 25.48 9.92 4.46
CA SER A 85 24.17 9.62 3.87
C SER A 85 23.63 8.27 4.34
N SER A 86 24.48 7.26 4.50
CA SER A 86 24.07 5.94 5.00
C SER A 86 23.63 5.96 6.46
N VAL A 87 24.34 6.69 7.32
CA VAL A 87 23.96 6.85 8.73
C VAL A 87 22.62 7.59 8.83
N LEU A 88 22.47 8.71 8.12
CA LEU A 88 21.23 9.46 8.09
C LEU A 88 20.07 8.62 7.57
N ALA A 89 20.29 7.86 6.49
CA ALA A 89 19.30 6.95 5.93
C ALA A 89 18.90 5.85 6.92
N ALA A 90 19.84 5.28 7.69
CA ALA A 90 19.53 4.31 8.74
C ALA A 90 18.64 4.91 9.84
N PHE A 91 18.96 6.12 10.32
CA PHE A 91 18.11 6.81 11.29
C PHE A 91 16.74 7.14 10.72
N PHE A 92 16.67 7.58 9.47
CA PHE A 92 15.41 7.80 8.78
C PHE A 92 14.58 6.50 8.73
N GLY A 93 15.21 5.36 8.45
CA GLY A 93 14.59 4.03 8.50
C GLY A 93 14.06 3.69 9.88
N ILE A 94 14.86 3.86 10.93
CA ILE A 94 14.43 3.63 12.32
C ILE A 94 13.21 4.50 12.65
N GLY A 95 13.28 5.80 12.38
CA GLY A 95 12.19 6.71 12.67
C GLY A 95 10.90 6.36 11.91
N ALA A 96 11.02 6.03 10.63
CA ALA A 96 9.89 5.59 9.81
C ALA A 96 9.26 4.30 10.34
N ALA A 97 10.06 3.35 10.84
CA ALA A 97 9.55 2.12 11.45
C ALA A 97 8.75 2.39 12.73
N LEU A 98 9.22 3.30 13.59
CA LEU A 98 8.51 3.72 14.79
C LEU A 98 7.19 4.43 14.47
N VAL A 99 7.15 5.22 13.39
CA VAL A 99 5.91 5.86 12.93
C VAL A 99 4.92 4.82 12.36
N LEU A 100 5.41 3.88 11.55
CA LEU A 100 4.56 2.88 10.91
C LEU A 100 4.06 1.78 11.85
N ASP A 101 4.71 1.55 12.99
CA ASP A 101 4.21 0.61 13.99
C ASP A 101 2.82 1.01 14.50
N GLU A 102 2.56 2.32 14.59
CA GLU A 102 1.27 2.93 14.98
C GLU A 102 0.48 3.46 13.78
N PHE A 103 0.73 2.96 12.56
CA PHE A 103 0.06 3.44 11.34
C PHE A 103 -1.47 3.49 11.47
N ALA A 104 -2.07 2.55 12.23
CA ALA A 104 -3.51 2.52 12.47
C ALA A 104 -4.00 3.77 13.22
N LEU A 105 -3.24 4.27 14.20
CA LEU A 105 -3.58 5.46 14.98
C LEU A 105 -3.53 6.71 14.09
N ILE A 106 -2.49 6.81 13.25
CA ILE A 106 -2.29 7.92 12.31
C ILE A 106 -3.42 7.98 11.28
N PHE A 107 -3.84 6.83 10.75
CA PHE A 107 -4.81 6.79 9.66
C PHE A 107 -6.27 6.91 10.14
N TYR A 108 -6.61 6.33 11.30
CA TYR A 108 -8.00 6.26 11.76
C TYR A 108 -8.37 7.30 12.82
N LEU A 109 -7.39 8.00 13.43
CA LEU A 109 -7.54 9.24 14.23
C LEU A 109 -8.71 9.24 15.23
N ARG A 110 -9.11 8.05 15.73
CA ARG A 110 -10.12 7.82 16.76
C ARG A 110 -9.67 6.66 17.64
N ASP A 111 -9.55 6.93 18.94
CA ASP A 111 -9.10 6.00 20.01
C ASP A 111 -10.10 4.91 20.37
N VAL A 112 -10.93 4.53 19.43
CA VAL A 112 -11.85 3.42 19.57
C VAL A 112 -11.73 2.66 18.28
N TYR A 113 -11.13 1.47 18.28
CA TYR A 113 -11.52 0.34 17.41
C TYR A 113 -10.63 -0.91 17.60
N TRP A 114 -11.01 -1.73 18.58
CA TRP A 114 -11.09 -3.21 18.60
C TRP A 114 -9.97 -4.08 17.96
N GLU A 115 -9.23 -4.78 18.84
CA GLU A 115 -8.52 -6.10 18.77
C GLU A 115 -7.76 -6.58 17.52
N GLU A 116 -7.97 -6.07 16.30
CA GLU A 116 -7.25 -6.50 15.09
C GLU A 116 -5.98 -5.67 14.79
N GLN A 117 -5.57 -4.76 15.69
CA GLN A 117 -4.54 -3.72 15.51
C GLN A 117 -3.14 -4.21 15.12
N GLY A 118 -2.78 -5.46 15.43
CA GLY A 118 -1.49 -6.01 14.98
C GLY A 118 -1.42 -6.20 13.46
N ARG A 119 -2.57 -6.31 12.76
CA ARG A 119 -2.61 -6.79 11.36
C ARG A 119 -2.36 -5.68 10.33
N THR A 120 -2.79 -4.44 10.59
CA THR A 120 -2.72 -3.33 9.62
C THR A 120 -1.36 -2.62 9.59
N SER A 121 -0.72 -2.42 10.75
CA SER A 121 0.65 -1.89 10.81
C SER A 121 1.66 -2.87 10.20
N VAL A 122 1.45 -4.17 10.40
CA VAL A 122 2.24 -5.23 9.75
C VAL A 122 2.11 -5.18 8.22
N ASP A 123 0.91 -4.96 7.68
CA ASP A 123 0.71 -4.82 6.23
C ASP A 123 1.51 -3.63 5.68
N ALA A 124 1.49 -2.47 6.36
CA ALA A 124 2.24 -1.28 5.94
C ALA A 124 3.77 -1.50 5.95
N VAL A 125 4.27 -2.20 6.96
CA VAL A 125 5.70 -2.58 7.07
C VAL A 125 6.11 -3.51 5.93
N PHE A 126 5.30 -4.52 5.60
CA PHE A 126 5.59 -5.39 4.44
C PHE A 126 5.60 -4.63 3.11
N VAL A 127 4.72 -3.63 2.92
CA VAL A 127 4.79 -2.74 1.75
C VAL A 127 6.15 -2.04 1.69
N ALA A 128 6.55 -1.39 2.79
CA ALA A 128 7.78 -0.62 2.85
C ALA A 128 9.01 -1.50 2.56
N LEU A 129 9.07 -2.69 3.16
CA LEU A 129 10.14 -3.67 2.91
C LEU A 129 10.18 -4.11 1.45
N ALA A 130 9.04 -4.42 0.85
CA ALA A 130 8.98 -4.90 -0.51
C ALA A 130 9.38 -3.82 -1.52
N VAL A 131 8.89 -2.60 -1.36
CA VAL A 131 9.25 -1.46 -2.22
C VAL A 131 10.74 -1.14 -2.11
N THR A 132 11.26 -1.03 -0.89
CA THR A 132 12.68 -0.73 -0.65
C THR A 132 13.58 -1.84 -1.16
N GLY A 133 13.18 -3.11 -0.98
CA GLY A 133 13.89 -4.27 -1.52
C GLY A 133 13.95 -4.27 -3.04
N LEU A 134 12.85 -3.92 -3.73
CA LEU A 134 12.85 -3.78 -5.19
C LEU A 134 13.81 -2.68 -5.66
N LEU A 135 13.79 -1.52 -5.00
CA LEU A 135 14.71 -0.42 -5.30
C LEU A 135 16.17 -0.82 -5.08
N LEU A 136 16.48 -1.59 -4.03
CA LEU A 136 17.83 -2.12 -3.77
C LEU A 136 18.30 -3.09 -4.84
N LEU A 137 17.41 -3.95 -5.33
CA LEU A 137 17.67 -4.85 -6.46
C LEU A 137 17.85 -4.09 -7.78
N GLY A 138 17.68 -2.76 -7.80
CA GLY A 138 17.84 -1.96 -9.01
C GLY A 138 16.63 -1.98 -9.92
N VAL A 139 15.54 -2.59 -9.45
CA VAL A 139 14.25 -2.55 -10.12
C VAL A 139 13.69 -1.16 -9.86
N GLN A 140 13.98 -0.21 -10.75
CA GLN A 140 13.34 1.09 -10.73
C GLN A 140 12.18 1.06 -11.72
N PRO A 141 11.09 1.80 -11.46
CA PRO A 141 9.96 1.90 -12.39
C PRO A 141 10.35 2.30 -13.83
N ALA A 142 11.52 2.95 -14.00
CA ALA A 142 12.04 3.40 -15.28
C ALA A 142 13.09 2.45 -15.93
N THR A 143 13.63 1.45 -15.22
CA THR A 143 14.74 0.61 -15.71
C THR A 143 14.36 -0.24 -16.93
N PHE A 144 13.08 -0.58 -17.11
CA PHE A 144 12.59 -1.37 -18.25
C PHE A 144 12.21 -0.53 -19.47
N LEU A 145 12.50 0.77 -19.43
CA LEU A 145 12.24 1.72 -20.50
C LEU A 145 13.59 2.32 -20.95
N ASP A 146 14.46 1.50 -21.57
CA ASP A 146 15.76 1.85 -22.18
C ASP A 146 16.32 3.22 -21.76
N TYR A 147 16.63 3.40 -20.47
CA TYR A 147 17.14 4.65 -19.93
C TYR A 147 18.66 4.79 -20.11
N ASP A 148 19.36 3.68 -20.40
CA ASP A 148 20.82 3.68 -20.53
C ASP A 148 21.31 4.11 -21.92
N ASP A 149 20.47 4.05 -22.96
CA ASP A 149 20.73 4.63 -24.30
C ASP A 149 20.45 6.16 -24.33
N PHE A 150 20.08 6.72 -23.19
CA PHE A 150 19.34 7.97 -23.03
C PHE A 150 20.19 9.15 -22.52
N ARG A 151 21.35 8.89 -21.90
CA ARG A 151 22.29 9.95 -21.48
C ARG A 151 23.06 10.56 -22.65
N GLU A 152 23.15 9.87 -23.79
CA GLU A 152 23.93 10.33 -24.95
C GLU A 152 23.10 11.00 -26.06
N SER A 153 21.76 10.86 -26.09
CA SER A 153 20.92 11.45 -27.16
C SER A 153 19.83 12.41 -26.64
N ALA A 154 20.12 13.72 -26.73
CA ALA A 154 19.26 14.82 -26.27
C ALA A 154 18.14 15.23 -27.26
N GLY A 155 17.45 14.26 -27.88
CA GLY A 155 16.36 14.54 -28.83
C GLY A 155 15.04 14.91 -28.15
N VAL A 156 14.33 15.93 -28.63
CA VAL A 156 12.98 16.30 -28.13
C VAL A 156 11.99 15.14 -28.25
N GLY A 157 12.05 14.36 -29.32
CA GLY A 157 11.17 13.19 -29.53
C GLY A 157 11.35 12.11 -28.47
N VAL A 158 12.57 11.94 -27.98
CA VAL A 158 12.94 10.96 -26.95
C VAL A 158 12.36 11.39 -25.58
N ARG A 159 12.44 12.68 -25.24
CA ARG A 159 11.77 13.25 -24.05
C ARG A 159 10.25 13.09 -24.09
N VAL A 160 9.63 13.37 -25.24
CA VAL A 160 8.20 13.16 -25.45
C VAL A 160 7.85 11.68 -25.28
N GLY A 161 8.67 10.77 -25.82
CA GLY A 161 8.54 9.33 -25.64
C GLY A 161 8.50 8.87 -24.18
N ILE A 162 9.40 9.41 -23.32
CA ILE A 162 9.36 9.12 -21.88
C ILE A 162 8.07 9.63 -21.25
N VAL A 163 7.72 10.88 -21.49
CA VAL A 163 6.53 11.48 -20.86
C VAL A 163 5.30 10.66 -21.22
N VAL A 164 5.16 10.26 -22.49
CA VAL A 164 4.09 9.39 -22.96
C VAL A 164 4.15 8.02 -22.27
N THR A 165 5.32 7.40 -22.17
CA THR A 165 5.45 6.06 -21.59
C THR A 165 5.19 6.04 -20.09
N VAL A 166 5.70 7.02 -19.35
CA VAL A 166 5.41 7.23 -17.93
C VAL A 166 3.91 7.50 -17.74
N ALA A 167 3.31 8.35 -18.57
CA ALA A 167 1.87 8.60 -18.53
C ALA A 167 1.05 7.32 -18.78
N ILE A 168 1.44 6.49 -19.74
CA ILE A 168 0.79 5.20 -20.01
C ILE A 168 0.91 4.27 -18.80
N ASN A 169 2.10 4.13 -18.21
CA ASN A 169 2.31 3.31 -17.01
C ASN A 169 1.45 3.81 -15.83
N LEU A 170 1.39 5.13 -15.61
CA LEU A 170 0.56 5.74 -14.56
C LEU A 170 -0.94 5.51 -14.82
N VAL A 171 -1.40 5.64 -16.06
CA VAL A 171 -2.79 5.33 -16.44
C VAL A 171 -3.11 3.85 -16.21
N LEU A 172 -2.21 2.94 -16.60
CA LEU A 172 -2.38 1.52 -16.34
C LEU A 172 -2.43 1.22 -14.83
N ALA A 173 -1.52 1.80 -14.04
CA ALA A 173 -1.54 1.69 -12.58
C ALA A 173 -2.86 2.20 -11.99
N ALA A 174 -3.34 3.37 -12.43
CA ALA A 174 -4.61 3.94 -12.01
C ALA A 174 -5.79 3.02 -12.35
N VAL A 175 -5.81 2.42 -13.54
CA VAL A 175 -6.84 1.43 -13.94
C VAL A 175 -6.79 0.20 -13.03
N VAL A 176 -5.59 -0.33 -12.73
CA VAL A 176 -5.42 -1.50 -11.85
C VAL A 176 -5.87 -1.20 -10.41
N ILE A 177 -5.56 0.01 -9.90
CA ILE A 177 -6.00 0.50 -8.60
C ILE A 177 -7.52 0.68 -8.57
N ALA A 178 -8.12 1.30 -9.60
CA ALA A 178 -9.56 1.45 -9.75
C ALA A 178 -10.30 0.10 -9.83
N LYS A 179 -9.62 -0.94 -10.33
CA LYS A 179 -10.07 -2.34 -10.29
C LYS A 179 -9.91 -3.01 -8.92
N GLY A 180 -9.45 -2.30 -7.90
CA GLY A 180 -9.26 -2.76 -6.51
C GLY A 180 -8.01 -3.59 -6.28
N LYS A 181 -7.06 -3.62 -7.23
CA LYS A 181 -5.86 -4.46 -7.16
C LYS A 181 -4.64 -3.64 -6.75
N ILE A 182 -4.71 -2.97 -5.59
CA ILE A 182 -3.68 -2.04 -5.10
C ILE A 182 -2.27 -2.65 -5.17
N TRP A 183 -2.09 -3.86 -4.65
CA TRP A 183 -0.81 -4.58 -4.70
C TRP A 183 -0.30 -4.86 -6.12
N THR A 184 -1.20 -5.25 -7.04
CA THR A 184 -0.84 -5.45 -8.45
C THR A 184 -0.51 -4.12 -9.11
N GLY A 185 -1.17 -3.03 -8.74
CA GLY A 185 -0.81 -1.69 -9.20
C GLY A 185 0.57 -1.30 -8.72
N LEU A 186 0.83 -1.45 -7.41
CA LEU A 186 2.09 -1.10 -6.77
C LEU A 186 3.27 -1.87 -7.36
N PHE A 187 3.22 -3.20 -7.34
CA PHE A 187 4.29 -4.03 -7.93
C PHE A 187 4.36 -3.90 -9.45
N GLY A 188 3.23 -3.60 -10.09
CA GLY A 188 3.18 -3.38 -11.53
C GLY A 188 3.92 -2.12 -11.98
N MET A 189 4.03 -1.09 -11.13
CA MET A 189 4.87 0.08 -11.44
C MET A 189 6.34 -0.29 -11.56
N PHE A 190 6.79 -1.35 -10.88
CA PHE A 190 8.14 -1.90 -10.99
C PHE A 190 8.26 -2.95 -12.10
N PHE A 191 7.13 -3.48 -12.58
CA PHE A 191 7.10 -4.55 -13.59
C PHE A 191 5.85 -4.41 -14.48
N THR A 192 5.98 -3.60 -15.54
CA THR A 192 4.88 -3.22 -16.44
C THR A 192 4.02 -4.38 -16.96
N PRO A 193 4.55 -5.58 -17.29
CA PRO A 193 3.71 -6.71 -17.70
C PRO A 193 2.62 -7.07 -16.68
N LEU A 194 2.89 -6.85 -15.39
CA LEU A 194 1.94 -7.10 -14.31
C LEU A 194 0.82 -6.05 -14.27
N LEU A 195 1.08 -4.81 -14.72
CA LEU A 195 0.01 -3.82 -14.97
C LEU A 195 -0.88 -4.23 -16.13
N LEU A 196 -0.32 -4.72 -17.24
CA LEU A 196 -1.10 -5.19 -18.38
C LEU A 196 -2.02 -6.36 -17.98
N VAL A 197 -1.47 -7.37 -17.30
CA VAL A 197 -2.24 -8.50 -16.76
C VAL A 197 -3.29 -8.02 -15.75
N GLY A 198 -2.92 -7.07 -14.88
CA GLY A 198 -3.81 -6.45 -13.90
C GLY A 198 -4.97 -5.71 -14.56
N ALA A 199 -4.72 -5.00 -15.66
CA ALA A 199 -5.66 -4.19 -16.40
C ALA A 199 -6.63 -5.06 -17.23
N ILE A 200 -6.14 -6.12 -17.87
CA ILE A 200 -6.94 -7.06 -18.68
C ILE A 200 -7.85 -7.94 -17.78
N ARG A 201 -7.32 -8.43 -16.65
CA ARG A 201 -8.08 -9.33 -15.76
C ARG A 201 -9.27 -8.62 -15.11
N LEU A 202 -10.34 -9.40 -14.83
CA LEU A 202 -11.54 -8.94 -14.10
C LEU A 202 -11.20 -8.15 -12.83
N SER A 203 -11.99 -7.12 -12.53
CA SER A 203 -11.83 -6.31 -11.32
C SER A 203 -12.28 -7.07 -10.08
N ARG A 204 -11.85 -6.60 -8.89
CA ARG A 204 -12.39 -7.10 -7.63
C ARG A 204 -13.88 -6.74 -7.52
N PRO A 205 -14.72 -7.61 -6.93
CA PRO A 205 -16.18 -7.42 -6.93
C PRO A 205 -16.63 -6.17 -6.16
N GLY A 206 -15.92 -5.77 -5.11
CA GLY A 206 -16.19 -4.55 -4.34
C GLY A 206 -15.54 -3.26 -4.88
N ALA A 207 -14.84 -3.30 -6.02
CA ALA A 207 -14.11 -2.14 -6.54
C ALA A 207 -15.03 -1.14 -7.28
N PRO A 208 -14.66 0.16 -7.34
CA PRO A 208 -15.38 1.16 -8.12
C PRO A 208 -15.59 0.75 -9.59
N TRP A 209 -14.60 0.10 -10.20
CA TRP A 209 -14.70 -0.44 -11.56
C TRP A 209 -15.81 -1.50 -11.71
N ALA A 210 -15.97 -2.39 -10.71
CA ALA A 210 -17.01 -3.41 -10.74
C ALA A 210 -18.40 -2.79 -10.65
N ARG A 211 -18.55 -1.74 -9.82
CA ARG A 211 -19.80 -0.97 -9.70
C ARG A 211 -20.21 -0.39 -11.06
N TRP A 212 -19.32 0.33 -11.72
CA TRP A 212 -19.62 0.99 -13.00
C TRP A 212 -19.81 -0.02 -14.15
N ARG A 213 -18.95 -1.05 -14.23
CA ARG A 213 -18.88 -1.90 -15.43
C ARG A 213 -19.67 -3.22 -15.33
N TYR A 214 -19.90 -3.72 -14.11
CA TYR A 214 -20.56 -5.01 -13.86
C TYR A 214 -21.94 -4.87 -13.23
N GLY A 215 -22.38 -3.66 -12.85
CA GLY A 215 -23.71 -3.42 -12.26
C GLY A 215 -24.86 -4.00 -13.09
N HIS A 216 -24.79 -3.89 -14.42
CA HIS A 216 -25.80 -4.46 -15.34
C HIS A 216 -25.43 -5.85 -15.89
N ARG A 217 -24.40 -6.52 -15.37
CA ARG A 217 -23.90 -7.82 -15.90
C ARG A 217 -23.75 -8.86 -14.77
N PRO A 218 -24.86 -9.50 -14.32
CA PRO A 218 -24.85 -10.39 -13.17
C PRO A 218 -23.93 -11.61 -13.36
N LYS A 219 -23.88 -12.17 -14.58
CA LYS A 219 -22.98 -13.30 -14.91
C LYS A 219 -21.49 -12.95 -14.79
N THR A 220 -21.12 -11.69 -15.05
CA THR A 220 -19.72 -11.25 -14.92
C THR A 220 -19.36 -10.98 -13.46
N MET A 221 -20.30 -10.43 -12.69
CA MET A 221 -20.13 -10.21 -11.25
C MET A 221 -19.98 -11.53 -10.49
N SER A 222 -20.82 -12.53 -10.77
CA SER A 222 -20.73 -13.85 -10.13
C SER A 222 -19.40 -14.54 -10.41
N ARG A 223 -18.90 -14.45 -11.66
CA ARG A 223 -17.56 -14.94 -12.04
C ARG A 223 -16.45 -14.21 -11.28
N ALA A 224 -16.56 -12.90 -11.09
CA ALA A 224 -15.58 -12.12 -10.33
C ALA A 224 -15.56 -12.53 -8.86
N ILE A 225 -16.72 -12.75 -8.22
CA ILE A 225 -16.85 -13.24 -6.84
C ILE A 225 -16.24 -14.64 -6.68
N ALA A 226 -16.63 -15.58 -7.55
CA ALA A 226 -16.14 -16.96 -7.49
C ALA A 226 -14.61 -17.03 -7.64
N ARG A 227 -14.06 -16.23 -8.56
CA ARG A 227 -12.63 -16.09 -8.77
C ARG A 227 -11.92 -15.50 -7.55
N GLU A 228 -12.43 -14.39 -7.03
CA GLU A 228 -11.85 -13.69 -5.89
C GLU A 228 -11.76 -14.62 -4.67
N ARG A 229 -12.83 -15.39 -4.42
CA ARG A 229 -12.83 -16.39 -3.34
C ARG A 229 -11.80 -17.49 -3.57
N ARG A 230 -11.66 -18.01 -4.79
CA ARG A 230 -10.67 -19.06 -5.12
C ARG A 230 -9.23 -18.61 -4.85
N TYR A 231 -8.85 -17.40 -5.28
CA TYR A 231 -7.47 -16.93 -5.15
C TYR A 231 -7.15 -16.30 -3.79
N ARG A 232 -8.10 -15.61 -3.12
CA ARG A 232 -7.84 -15.01 -1.80
C ARG A 232 -7.83 -16.04 -0.67
N ARG A 233 -8.59 -17.13 -0.77
CA ARG A 233 -8.70 -18.12 0.30
C ARG A 233 -7.37 -18.68 0.81
N PRO A 234 -6.44 -19.16 -0.05
CA PRO A 234 -5.14 -19.64 0.43
C PRO A 234 -4.31 -18.50 1.03
N VAL A 235 -4.35 -17.31 0.44
CA VAL A 235 -3.55 -16.15 0.88
C VAL A 235 -4.01 -15.63 2.24
N ILE A 236 -5.32 -15.49 2.46
CA ILE A 236 -5.88 -15.05 3.75
C ILE A 236 -5.57 -16.07 4.84
N ARG A 237 -5.69 -17.37 4.54
CA ARG A 237 -5.35 -18.44 5.47
C ARG A 237 -3.87 -18.39 5.86
N ALA A 238 -2.98 -18.30 4.87
CA ALA A 238 -1.54 -18.18 5.11
C ALA A 238 -1.22 -16.92 5.92
N LYS A 239 -1.85 -15.79 5.59
CA LYS A 239 -1.70 -14.53 6.33
C LYS A 239 -2.10 -14.67 7.80
N ILE A 240 -3.28 -15.22 8.10
CA ILE A 240 -3.76 -15.42 9.47
C ILE A 240 -2.82 -16.37 10.21
N PHE A 241 -2.42 -17.48 9.58
CA PHE A 241 -1.48 -18.42 10.19
C PHE A 241 -0.13 -17.78 10.56
N ILE A 242 0.45 -16.97 9.66
CA ILE A 242 1.69 -16.24 9.96
C ILE A 242 1.46 -15.23 11.11
N GLN A 243 0.30 -14.57 11.14
CA GLN A 243 -0.03 -13.64 12.22
C GLN A 243 -0.19 -14.35 13.56
N ASP A 244 -0.83 -15.51 13.59
CA ASP A 244 -0.99 -16.36 14.77
C ASP A 244 0.36 -16.89 15.26
N LEU A 245 1.25 -17.25 14.33
CA LEU A 245 2.63 -17.62 14.63
C LEU A 245 3.40 -16.46 15.27
N ILE A 246 3.29 -15.25 14.70
CA ILE A 246 3.91 -14.04 15.26
C ILE A 246 3.30 -13.69 16.62
N ALA A 247 2.00 -13.91 16.81
CA ALA A 247 1.27 -13.67 18.06
C ALA A 247 1.47 -14.77 19.11
N GLY A 248 2.12 -15.90 18.76
CA GLY A 248 2.49 -16.97 19.69
C GLY A 248 1.41 -18.03 19.96
N LYS A 249 0.31 -18.05 19.18
CA LYS A 249 -0.75 -19.07 19.29
C LYS A 249 -1.11 -19.63 17.90
N PRO A 250 -0.22 -20.40 17.25
CA PRO A 250 -0.50 -20.94 15.93
C PRO A 250 -1.60 -22.02 16.02
N ASP A 251 -2.79 -21.73 15.50
CA ASP A 251 -3.87 -22.71 15.32
C ASP A 251 -4.35 -22.72 13.86
N VAL A 252 -4.22 -23.88 13.23
CA VAL A 252 -4.62 -24.08 11.82
C VAL A 252 -6.14 -24.02 11.68
N GLU A 253 -6.90 -24.49 12.67
CA GLU A 253 -8.36 -24.50 12.60
C GLU A 253 -8.92 -23.08 12.78
N HIS A 254 -8.35 -22.30 13.70
CA HIS A 254 -8.59 -20.86 13.78
C HIS A 254 -8.30 -20.17 12.44
N ALA A 255 -7.12 -20.39 11.85
CA ALA A 255 -6.75 -19.75 10.59
C ALA A 255 -7.71 -20.12 9.43
N ARG A 256 -8.25 -21.35 9.42
CA ARG A 256 -9.23 -21.79 8.41
C ARG A 256 -10.60 -21.14 8.61
N THR A 257 -11.11 -21.14 9.84
CA THR A 257 -12.44 -20.59 10.17
C THR A 257 -12.46 -19.07 10.03
N ALA A 258 -11.46 -18.39 10.58
CA ALA A 258 -11.28 -16.95 10.45
C ALA A 258 -11.13 -16.51 8.99
N ALA A 259 -10.43 -17.29 8.15
CA ALA A 259 -10.32 -16.99 6.71
C ALA A 259 -11.68 -17.06 6.00
N GLU A 260 -12.58 -17.99 6.36
CA GLU A 260 -13.93 -18.05 5.79
C GLU A 260 -14.79 -16.86 6.19
N VAL A 261 -14.76 -16.49 7.47
CA VAL A 261 -15.48 -15.32 7.99
C VAL A 261 -15.00 -14.06 7.28
N GLU A 262 -13.67 -13.89 7.18
CA GLU A 262 -13.06 -12.74 6.51
C GLU A 262 -13.39 -12.71 5.01
N LEU A 263 -13.41 -13.86 4.33
CA LEU A 263 -13.83 -13.96 2.92
C LEU A 263 -15.30 -13.56 2.73
N ARG A 264 -16.21 -14.02 3.58
CA ARG A 264 -17.63 -13.66 3.49
C ARG A 264 -17.85 -12.16 3.69
N ARG A 265 -17.11 -11.55 4.62
CA ARG A 265 -17.16 -10.12 4.88
C ARG A 265 -16.57 -9.27 3.75
N LYS A 266 -15.43 -9.68 3.18
CA LYS A 266 -14.66 -8.87 2.20
C LYS A 266 -15.04 -9.12 0.74
N VAL A 267 -15.49 -10.32 0.39
CA VAL A 267 -15.79 -10.70 -1.01
C VAL A 267 -17.28 -10.53 -1.28
N VAL A 268 -17.72 -9.28 -1.25
CA VAL A 268 -19.10 -8.88 -1.56
C VAL A 268 -19.10 -8.03 -2.84
N ALA A 269 -20.18 -8.10 -3.60
CA ALA A 269 -20.38 -7.21 -4.74
C ALA A 269 -20.44 -5.76 -4.28
N ALA A 270 -19.89 -4.84 -5.07
CA ALA A 270 -20.06 -3.42 -4.83
C ALA A 270 -21.58 -3.09 -4.81
N PRO A 271 -22.03 -2.22 -3.87
CA PRO A 271 -23.41 -1.74 -3.87
C PRO A 271 -23.77 -1.16 -5.24
N SER A 272 -25.02 -1.36 -5.66
CA SER A 272 -25.56 -0.71 -6.87
C SER A 272 -25.36 0.80 -6.77
N ALA A 273 -25.09 1.46 -7.91
CA ALA A 273 -24.96 2.90 -7.93
C ALA A 273 -26.24 3.54 -7.34
N PRO A 274 -26.12 4.62 -6.55
CA PRO A 274 -27.29 5.37 -6.11
C PRO A 274 -28.16 5.72 -7.32
N PRO A 275 -29.49 5.64 -7.23
CA PRO A 275 -30.35 6.08 -8.32
C PRO A 275 -30.01 7.54 -8.67
N PRO A 276 -29.97 7.90 -9.96
CA PRO A 276 -29.77 9.29 -10.34
C PRO A 276 -30.81 10.16 -9.63
N HIS A 277 -30.37 11.27 -9.04
CA HIS A 277 -31.26 12.18 -8.34
C HIS A 277 -32.46 12.54 -9.24
N PRO A 278 -33.70 12.46 -8.75
CA PRO A 278 -34.92 12.60 -9.56
C PRO A 278 -35.04 13.93 -10.33
N HIS A 279 -34.22 14.93 -10.02
CA HIS A 279 -34.21 16.24 -10.68
C HIS A 279 -33.49 16.28 -12.04
N LEU A 280 -32.85 15.20 -12.49
CA LEU A 280 -32.15 15.14 -13.79
C LEU A 280 -32.88 14.32 -14.87
N LEU A 281 -34.11 13.86 -14.60
CA LEU A 281 -34.92 13.24 -15.65
C LEU A 281 -35.48 14.34 -16.58
N PRO A 282 -35.24 14.29 -17.90
CA PRO A 282 -35.92 15.17 -18.84
C PRO A 282 -37.42 14.95 -18.67
N ARG A 283 -38.14 16.00 -18.26
CA ARG A 283 -39.59 16.00 -18.12
C ARG A 283 -40.16 15.58 -19.48
N ARG A 284 -40.63 14.34 -19.59
CA ARG A 284 -41.42 13.89 -20.75
C ARG A 284 -42.58 14.88 -20.85
N ARG A 285 -42.64 15.68 -21.92
CA ARG A 285 -43.77 16.58 -22.19
C ARG A 285 -45.02 15.70 -22.15
N ALA A 286 -45.85 15.92 -21.13
CA ALA A 286 -47.16 15.30 -21.04
C ALA A 286 -47.94 15.67 -22.30
N GLU A 287 -48.54 14.65 -22.88
CA GLU A 287 -49.41 14.71 -24.04
C GLU A 287 -50.55 15.71 -23.81
N ALA A 288 -50.92 16.41 -24.88
CA ALA A 288 -52.01 17.38 -24.91
C ALA A 288 -53.33 16.72 -24.46
N GLY A 289 -54.00 17.34 -23.50
CA GLY A 289 -55.28 16.88 -22.96
C GLY A 289 -56.41 16.92 -24.00
N PRO A 290 -57.46 16.10 -23.84
CA PRO A 290 -58.61 16.11 -24.73
C PRO A 290 -59.45 17.37 -24.50
N GLY A 291 -59.79 18.06 -25.59
CA GLY A 291 -60.62 19.26 -25.59
C GLY A 291 -62.02 19.02 -25.04
N LYS A 292 -62.56 20.04 -24.36
CA LYS A 292 -63.97 20.14 -23.94
C LYS A 292 -64.90 20.22 -25.17
N PRO A 293 -66.16 19.75 -25.05
CA PRO A 293 -67.16 19.85 -26.11
C PRO A 293 -67.77 21.26 -26.16
N SER A 294 -68.08 21.72 -27.37
CA SER A 294 -68.83 22.95 -27.66
C SER A 294 -70.34 22.70 -27.60
N GLU A 295 -71.04 23.47 -26.77
CA GLU A 295 -72.46 23.77 -26.94
C GLU A 295 -72.59 25.25 -27.34
N GLU A 296 -73.46 25.49 -28.33
CA GLU A 296 -73.90 26.75 -28.98
C GLU A 296 -72.94 27.48 -29.93
#